data_AF-A0A5J4UXF3-F1
#
_entry.id   AF-A0A5J4UXF3-F1
#
_cell.length_a   1.000
_cell.length_b   1.000
_cell.length_c   1.000
_cell.angle_alpha   90.00
_cell.angle_beta   90.00
_cell.angle_gamma   90.00
#
_symmetry.space_group_name_H-M   'P 1'
#
loop_
_entity.id
_entity.type
_entity.pdbx_description
1 polymer ?
#
loop_
_entity_poly.entity_id
_entity_poly.type
_entity_poly.pdbx_seq_one_letter_code
_entity_poly.pdbx_strand_id
1 'polypeptide(L)'
;MIYALILPSKVPRFCLQVLDKNMIHSNASIAEAVLHLDGIFKKAYRTKNVVSIPKQWLNMTHPMFKDPNIDPILAEPQRPDTSFPPWRVDKYAKYSFMAYKKRIIFWGIIAVIIIVVVLVISLILYMKLIPGV
;
A
#
# COMPACT_ATOMS: atom_id res chain seq x y z
N MET A 1 -23.84 -36.99 -9.73
CA MET A 1 -24.06 -36.68 -11.15
C MET A 1 -23.55 -35.27 -11.40
N ILE A 2 -22.60 -35.07 -12.32
CA ILE A 2 -22.07 -33.76 -12.69
C ILE A 2 -22.74 -33.38 -14.01
N TYR A 3 -23.64 -32.40 -13.98
CA TYR A 3 -24.25 -31.88 -15.20
C TYR A 3 -23.30 -30.85 -15.83
N ALA A 4 -22.97 -31.03 -17.11
CA ALA A 4 -22.27 -30.02 -17.89
C ALA A 4 -23.26 -28.86 -18.13
N LEU A 5 -23.20 -27.84 -17.27
CA LEU A 5 -24.01 -26.64 -17.42
C LEU A 5 -23.37 -25.78 -18.52
N ILE A 6 -24.01 -25.72 -19.69
CA ILE A 6 -23.60 -24.81 -20.76
C ILE A 6 -23.96 -23.40 -20.28
N LEU A 7 -22.96 -22.67 -19.78
CA LEU A 7 -23.15 -21.30 -19.35
C LEU A 7 -23.31 -20.42 -20.60
N PRO A 8 -24.36 -19.58 -20.70
CA PRO A 8 -24.63 -18.75 -21.87
C PRO A 8 -23.62 -17.60 -22.06
N SER A 9 -22.69 -17.41 -21.12
CA SER A 9 -21.71 -16.33 -21.11
C SER A 9 -20.33 -16.84 -20.76
N LYS A 10 -19.30 -16.33 -21.47
CA LYS A 10 -17.89 -16.55 -21.15
C LYS A 10 -17.49 -16.01 -19.76
N VAL A 11 -18.23 -15.02 -19.25
CA VAL A 11 -17.99 -14.40 -17.95
C VAL A 11 -19.31 -14.38 -17.18
N PRO A 12 -19.66 -15.44 -16.44
CA PRO A 12 -20.89 -15.48 -15.68
C PRO A 12 -20.87 -14.40 -14.59
N ARG A 13 -21.96 -13.64 -14.51
CA ARG A 13 -22.17 -12.60 -13.50
C ARG A 13 -23.46 -12.91 -12.76
N PHE A 14 -23.45 -12.72 -11.45
CA PHE A 14 -24.64 -12.75 -10.63
C PHE A 14 -24.97 -11.33 -10.22
N CYS A 15 -26.18 -10.89 -10.55
CA CYS A 15 -26.65 -9.56 -10.17
C CYS A 15 -27.74 -9.71 -9.10
N LEU A 16 -27.57 -8.99 -7.99
CA LEU A 16 -28.56 -8.84 -6.94
C LEU A 16 -29.05 -7.39 -6.94
N GLN A 17 -30.36 -7.20 -7.08
CA GLN A 17 -30.98 -5.88 -7.08
C GLN A 17 -31.98 -5.77 -5.94
N VAL A 18 -31.93 -4.65 -5.22
CA VAL A 18 -32.91 -4.23 -4.23
C VAL A 18 -33.82 -3.22 -4.89
N LEU A 19 -35.10 -3.57 -4.97
CA LEU A 19 -36.13 -2.78 -5.64
C LEU A 19 -37.04 -2.13 -4.60
N ASP A 20 -37.38 -0.87 -4.82
CA ASP A 20 -38.46 -0.21 -4.12
C ASP A 20 -39.79 -0.63 -4.76
N LYS A 21 -40.69 -1.17 -3.94
CA LYS A 21 -41.98 -1.65 -4.44
C LYS A 21 -42.95 -0.49 -4.49
N ASN A 22 -43.12 0.08 -5.67
CA ASN A 22 -44.08 1.15 -5.91
C ASN A 22 -45.32 0.62 -6.62
N MET A 23 -46.52 0.98 -6.13
CA MET A 23 -47.78 0.55 -6.74
C MET A 23 -48.18 1.40 -7.97
N ILE A 24 -47.59 2.58 -8.12
CA ILE A 24 -48.02 3.61 -9.10
C ILE A 24 -47.04 3.73 -10.28
N HIS A 25 -45.75 3.39 -10.08
CA HIS A 25 -44.69 3.52 -11.08
C HIS A 25 -43.88 2.22 -11.20
N SER A 26 -43.02 2.11 -12.24
CA SER A 26 -42.07 1.00 -12.33
C SER A 26 -41.17 0.97 -11.09
N ASN A 27 -41.00 -0.21 -10.50
CA ASN A 27 -40.14 -0.40 -9.33
C ASN A 27 -38.75 0.20 -9.60
N ALA A 28 -38.35 1.17 -8.79
CA ALA A 28 -37.05 1.80 -8.90
C ALA A 28 -36.01 0.92 -8.19
N SER A 29 -34.85 0.72 -8.80
CA SER A 29 -33.73 0.05 -8.15
C SER A 29 -33.06 0.98 -7.16
N ILE A 30 -33.09 0.60 -5.89
CA ILE A 30 -32.42 1.29 -4.78
C ILE A 30 -30.95 0.91 -4.78
N ALA A 31 -30.62 -0.35 -5.00
CA ALA A 31 -29.25 -0.81 -4.95
C ALA A 31 -29.03 -2.02 -5.83
N GLU A 32 -27.85 -2.11 -6.41
CA GLU A 32 -27.40 -3.22 -7.24
C GLU A 32 -26.03 -3.71 -6.77
N ALA A 33 -25.87 -5.02 -6.71
CA ALA A 33 -24.60 -5.68 -6.45
C ALA A 33 -24.32 -6.67 -7.58
N VAL A 34 -23.21 -6.45 -8.29
CA VAL A 34 -22.77 -7.32 -9.38
C VAL A 34 -21.57 -8.13 -8.93
N LEU A 35 -21.73 -9.45 -8.93
CA LEU A 35 -20.72 -10.44 -8.58
C LEU A 35 -20.17 -11.09 -9.84
N HIS A 36 -18.86 -10.99 -10.04
CA HIS A 36 -18.16 -11.72 -11.09
C HIS A 36 -17.87 -13.16 -10.62
N LEU A 37 -18.49 -14.14 -11.29
CA LEU A 37 -18.36 -15.53 -10.89
C LEU A 37 -17.21 -16.27 -11.56
N ASP A 38 -16.51 -15.65 -12.51
CA ASP A 38 -15.44 -16.29 -13.30
C ASP A 38 -14.37 -16.96 -12.42
N GLY A 39 -13.85 -16.24 -11.41
CA GLY A 39 -12.86 -16.81 -10.48
C GLY A 39 -13.39 -18.01 -9.69
N ILE A 40 -14.68 -17.99 -9.33
CA ILE A 40 -15.33 -19.07 -8.56
C ILE A 40 -15.55 -20.29 -9.44
N PHE A 41 -16.05 -20.11 -10.66
CA PHE A 41 -16.21 -21.20 -11.63
C PHE A 41 -14.88 -21.81 -12.04
N LYS A 42 -13.85 -20.99 -12.26
CA LYS A 42 -12.49 -21.48 -12.57
C LYS A 42 -11.93 -22.31 -11.41
N LYS A 43 -12.18 -21.88 -10.17
CA LYS A 43 -11.79 -22.66 -8.98
C LYS A 43 -12.59 -23.96 -8.89
N ALA A 44 -13.90 -23.92 -9.07
CA ALA A 44 -14.76 -25.11 -9.03
C ALA A 44 -14.39 -26.12 -10.11
N TYR A 45 -14.08 -25.66 -11.32
CA TYR A 45 -13.62 -26.50 -12.43
C TYR A 45 -12.29 -27.19 -12.09
N ARG A 46 -11.33 -26.46 -11.51
CA ARG A 46 -10.03 -27.03 -11.10
C ARG A 46 -10.17 -28.06 -9.98
N THR A 47 -11.01 -27.79 -8.99
CA THR A 47 -11.14 -28.65 -7.80
C THR A 47 -12.14 -29.81 -8.03
N LYS A 48 -12.95 -29.78 -9.11
CA LYS A 48 -14.04 -30.72 -9.39
C LYS A 48 -14.99 -30.94 -8.19
N ASN A 49 -15.11 -29.93 -7.34
CA ASN A 49 -15.86 -30.00 -6.09
C ASN A 49 -16.59 -28.67 -5.85
N VAL A 50 -17.53 -28.68 -4.92
CA VAL A 50 -18.28 -27.51 -4.51
C VAL A 50 -17.33 -26.50 -3.88
N VAL A 51 -17.32 -25.27 -4.40
CA VAL A 51 -16.49 -24.17 -3.88
C VAL A 51 -17.38 -23.25 -3.05
N SER A 52 -17.07 -23.17 -1.76
CA SER A 52 -17.67 -22.17 -0.87
C SER A 52 -16.79 -20.93 -0.81
N ILE A 53 -17.45 -19.77 -0.72
CA ILE A 53 -16.80 -18.46 -0.56
C ILE A 53 -17.02 -18.04 0.88
N PRO A 54 -16.00 -17.55 1.59
CA PRO A 54 -16.20 -17.00 2.93
C PRO A 54 -17.21 -15.85 2.90
N LYS A 55 -17.98 -15.69 3.98
CA LYS A 55 -18.90 -14.56 4.13
C LYS A 55 -18.11 -13.26 4.03
N GLN A 56 -18.46 -12.43 3.06
CA GLN A 56 -17.83 -11.14 2.81
C GLN A 56 -18.90 -10.08 2.59
N TRP A 57 -18.63 -8.86 3.06
CA TRP A 57 -19.45 -7.69 2.74
C TRP A 57 -19.37 -7.37 1.26
N LEU A 58 -20.52 -7.17 0.64
CA LEU A 58 -20.63 -6.79 -0.76
C LEU A 58 -20.88 -5.30 -0.87
N ASN A 59 -20.05 -4.63 -1.67
CA ASN A 59 -20.31 -3.24 -2.03
C ASN A 59 -21.52 -3.21 -2.96
N MET A 60 -22.56 -2.49 -2.54
CA MET A 60 -23.75 -2.23 -3.34
C MET A 60 -23.67 -0.81 -3.89
N THR A 61 -23.96 -0.66 -5.17
CA THR A 61 -23.99 0.64 -5.84
C THR A 61 -25.43 1.00 -6.16
N HIS A 62 -25.84 2.24 -5.89
CA HIS A 62 -27.14 2.74 -6.33
C HIS A 62 -27.02 3.17 -7.81
N PRO A 63 -27.91 2.74 -8.72
CA PRO A 63 -27.78 3.03 -10.15
C PRO A 63 -27.82 4.53 -10.50
N MET A 64 -28.51 5.34 -9.71
CA MET A 64 -28.44 6.82 -9.80
C MET A 64 -27.32 7.48 -8.97
N PHE A 65 -26.54 6.72 -8.21
CA PHE A 65 -25.38 7.28 -7.49
C PHE A 65 -24.23 7.40 -8.49
N LYS A 66 -24.14 8.57 -9.13
CA LYS A 66 -22.92 8.98 -9.83
C LYS A 66 -21.85 9.14 -8.77
N ASP A 67 -20.84 8.29 -8.82
CA ASP A 67 -19.60 8.50 -8.08
C ASP A 67 -19.12 9.93 -8.41
N PRO A 68 -18.90 10.83 -7.44
CA PRO A 68 -18.42 12.18 -7.72
C PRO A 68 -17.04 12.21 -8.41
N ASN A 69 -16.41 11.04 -8.58
CA ASN A 69 -15.08 10.85 -9.14
C ASN A 69 -15.09 10.36 -10.61
N ILE A 70 -16.08 10.77 -11.42
CA ILE A 70 -16.20 10.40 -12.84
C ILE A 70 -15.21 11.16 -13.74
N ASP A 71 -14.52 12.18 -13.24
CA ASP A 71 -13.43 12.84 -13.98
C ASP A 71 -12.10 12.10 -13.73
N PRO A 72 -11.51 11.39 -14.72
CA PRO A 72 -10.35 10.54 -14.48
C PRO A 72 -9.00 11.30 -14.45
N ILE A 73 -9.00 12.64 -14.32
CA ILE A 73 -7.78 13.45 -14.39
C ILE A 73 -7.81 14.60 -13.38
N LEU A 74 -7.96 14.27 -12.10
CA LEU A 74 -7.27 15.07 -11.10
C LEU A 74 -5.85 14.51 -11.04
N ALA A 75 -4.88 15.35 -11.39
CA ALA A 75 -3.47 15.01 -11.21
C ALA A 75 -3.28 14.49 -9.78
N GLU A 76 -2.61 13.35 -9.63
CA GLU A 76 -2.36 12.77 -8.33
C GLU A 76 -1.82 13.87 -7.41
N PRO A 77 -2.46 14.14 -6.26
CA PRO A 77 -2.07 15.26 -5.42
C PRO A 77 -0.60 15.06 -5.06
N GLN A 78 0.25 16.01 -5.46
CA GLN A 78 1.68 16.00 -5.12
C GLN A 78 1.81 16.11 -3.62
N ARG A 79 1.81 14.96 -2.96
CA ARG A 79 2.00 14.81 -1.53
C ARG A 79 3.50 14.81 -1.28
N PRO A 80 4.05 15.76 -0.50
CA PRO A 80 5.46 15.70 -0.14
C PRO A 80 5.72 14.36 0.56
N ASP A 81 6.90 13.77 0.35
CA ASP A 81 7.28 12.45 0.89
C ASP A 81 7.17 12.34 2.42
N THR A 82 6.96 13.46 3.12
CA THR A 82 6.77 13.57 4.57
C THR A 82 5.31 13.64 5.01
N SER A 83 4.35 13.66 4.08
CA SER A 83 2.90 13.70 4.35
C SER A 83 2.35 12.31 4.71
N PHE A 84 2.94 11.73 5.74
CA PHE A 84 2.37 10.54 6.37
C PHE A 84 1.27 10.94 7.36
N PRO A 85 0.27 10.08 7.59
CA PRO A 85 -0.69 10.27 8.66
C PRO A 85 0.01 10.30 10.04
N PRO A 86 -0.47 11.11 11.01
CA PRO A 86 0.21 11.31 12.30
C PRO A 86 0.38 10.04 13.15
N TRP A 87 -0.43 9.01 12.91
CA TRP A 87 -0.32 7.70 13.58
C TRP A 87 0.71 6.74 12.95
N ARG A 88 1.34 7.10 11.82
CA ARG A 88 2.40 6.31 11.16
C ARG A 88 3.78 6.61 11.75
N VAL A 89 3.90 6.42 13.06
CA VAL A 89 5.12 6.66 13.84
C VAL A 89 6.30 5.83 13.31
N ASP A 90 6.03 4.66 12.70
CA ASP A 90 7.00 3.79 12.02
C ASP A 90 7.81 4.51 10.92
N LYS A 91 7.14 5.39 10.16
CA LYS A 91 7.78 6.15 9.07
C LYS A 91 8.64 7.28 9.63
N TYR A 92 8.13 8.03 10.60
CA TYR A 92 8.86 9.13 11.24
C TYR A 92 10.14 8.64 11.94
N ALA A 93 10.06 7.52 12.66
CA ALA A 93 11.20 6.90 13.31
C ALA A 93 12.27 6.45 12.31
N LYS A 94 11.87 5.91 11.15
CA LYS A 94 12.82 5.44 10.12
C LYS A 94 13.60 6.59 9.48
N TYR A 95 12.95 7.72 9.17
CA TYR A 95 13.62 8.89 8.60
C TYR A 95 14.55 9.57 9.60
N SER A 96 14.12 9.74 10.85
CA SER A 96 14.96 10.31 11.92
C SER A 96 16.16 9.40 12.23
N PHE A 97 15.97 8.08 12.25
CA PHE A 97 17.04 7.11 12.49
C PHE A 97 18.07 7.07 11.36
N MET A 98 17.64 7.12 10.09
CA MET A 98 18.59 7.17 8.97
C MET A 98 19.41 8.47 8.95
N ALA A 99 18.78 9.61 9.23
CA ALA A 99 19.48 10.89 9.32
C ALA A 99 20.47 10.90 10.50
N TYR A 100 20.07 10.37 11.65
CA TYR A 100 20.91 10.26 12.84
C TYR A 100 22.11 9.32 12.63
N LYS A 101 21.90 8.16 11.99
CA LYS A 101 22.98 7.20 11.66
C LYS A 101 24.06 7.83 10.78
N LYS A 102 23.67 8.60 9.75
CA LYS A 102 24.62 9.31 8.88
C LYS A 102 25.42 10.36 9.66
N ARG A 103 24.78 11.10 10.57
CA ARG A 103 25.46 12.08 11.41
C ARG A 103 26.48 11.43 12.36
N ILE A 104 26.13 10.31 13.00
CA ILE A 104 27.07 9.59 13.89
C ILE A 104 28.32 9.15 13.12
N ILE A 105 28.14 8.57 11.94
CA ILE A 105 29.28 8.11 11.11
C ILE A 105 30.18 9.30 10.74
N PHE A 106 29.59 10.42 10.34
CA PHE A 106 30.34 11.64 10.01
C PHE A 106 31.15 12.19 11.20
N TRP A 107 30.52 12.31 12.38
CA TRP A 107 31.22 12.73 13.59
C TRP A 107 32.31 11.75 14.04
N GLY A 108 32.10 10.45 13.85
CA GLY A 108 33.11 9.42 14.12
C GLY A 108 34.35 9.58 13.25
N ILE A 109 34.18 9.84 11.95
CA ILE A 109 35.31 10.09 11.02
C ILE A 109 36.09 11.34 11.45
N ILE A 110 35.40 12.43 11.80
CA ILE A 110 36.06 13.66 12.28
C ILE A 110 36.86 13.39 13.55
N ALA A 111 36.31 12.65 14.50
CA ALA A 111 37.01 12.32 15.74
C ALA A 111 38.30 11.52 15.49
N VAL A 112 38.27 10.55 14.56
CA VAL A 112 39.46 9.77 14.18
C VAL A 112 40.53 10.67 13.53
N ILE A 113 40.13 11.58 12.64
CA ILE A 113 41.08 12.52 12.00
C ILE A 113 41.75 13.39 13.05
N ILE A 114 41.01 13.91 14.03
CA ILE A 114 41.55 14.72 15.12
C ILE A 114 42.59 13.93 15.93
N ILE A 115 42.30 12.67 16.26
CA ILE A 115 43.23 11.80 17.00
C ILE A 115 44.54 11.61 16.23
N VAL A 116 44.46 11.35 14.91
CA VAL A 116 45.65 11.18 14.07
C VAL A 116 46.49 12.46 14.03
N VAL A 117 45.85 13.62 13.88
CA VAL A 117 46.54 14.93 13.88
C VAL A 117 47.28 15.17 15.20
N VAL A 118 46.62 14.88 16.33
CA VAL A 118 47.24 15.02 17.66
C VAL A 118 48.47 14.11 17.79
N LEU A 119 48.37 12.84 17.37
CA LEU A 119 49.49 11.91 17.41
C LEU A 119 50.68 12.38 16.56
N VAL A 120 50.42 12.90 15.37
CA VAL A 120 51.47 13.44 14.49
C VAL A 120 52.15 14.66 15.12
N ILE A 121 51.37 15.58 15.70
CA ILE A 121 51.92 16.75 16.40
C ILE A 121 52.75 16.32 17.60
N SER A 122 52.26 15.39 18.42
CA SER A 122 53.01 14.85 19.56
C SER A 122 54.32 14.20 19.12
N LEU A 123 54.33 13.46 18.01
CA LEU A 123 55.53 12.84 17.45
C LEU A 123 56.53 13.91 16.96
N ILE A 124 56.07 14.93 16.25
CA ILE A 124 56.93 16.04 15.80
C ILE A 124 57.53 16.78 17.01
N LEU A 125 56.73 17.00 18.05
CA LEU A 125 57.19 17.65 19.27
C LEU A 125 58.23 16.79 19.99
N TYR A 126 58.00 15.48 20.09
CA TYR A 126 58.95 14.52 20.66
C TYR A 126 60.29 14.52 19.90
N MET A 127 60.26 14.51 18.57
CA MET A 127 61.47 14.56 17.74
C MET A 127 62.22 15.89 17.90
N LYS A 128 61.52 17.01 18.11
CA LYS A 128 62.15 18.32 18.38
C LYS A 128 62.72 18.46 19.80
N LEU A 129 62.19 17.71 20.78
CA LEU A 129 62.62 17.73 22.18
C LEU A 129 63.87 16.87 22.45
N ILE A 130 64.34 16.10 21.46
CA ILE A 130 65.64 15.41 21.50
C ILE A 130 66.62 16.16 20.59
N PRO A 131 67.22 17.28 21.04
CA PRO A 131 68.32 17.90 20.30
C PRO A 131 69.59 17.12 20.62
N GLY A 132 69.97 16.13 19.80
CA GLY A 132 71.19 15.37 20.09
C GLY A 132 71.50 14.12 19.28
N VAL A 133 70.81 13.85 18.16
CA VAL A 133 71.29 12.96 17.09
C VAL A 133 71.19 13.71 15.77
#